data_AF-A0AAN9H711-F1
#
_entry.id   AF-A0AAN9H711-F1
#
_cell.length_a   1.000
_cell.length_b   1.000
_cell.length_c   1.000
_cell.angle_alpha   90.00
_cell.angle_beta   90.00
_cell.angle_gamma   90.00
#
_symmetry.space_group_name_H-M   'P 1'
#
loop_
_entity.id
_entity.type
_entity.pdbx_description
1 polymer ?
#
loop_
_entity_poly.entity_id
_entity_poly.type
_entity_poly.pdbx_seq_one_letter_code
_entity_poly.pdbx_strand_id
1 'polypeptide(L)'
;MFHSSRHHGDKNPVWFTLGIREVIKGWDKGLQGMCAGEKRKLTVPPALAYGKEGKGKIPPESSLIFDIEIMEIRNGPRSHESFQEMDLNDDWKLSRSEVKEYLRKEFERHGYAPNDTHHEVMVEDIFQKEDEDNDGYISSREFTYKHDEL
;
A
#
# COMPACT_ATOMS: atom_id res chain seq x y z
N MET A 1 5.64 21.74 17.86
CA MET A 1 4.19 21.71 17.61
C MET A 1 3.81 20.25 17.42
N PHE A 2 2.85 19.72 18.19
CA PHE A 2 2.47 18.30 18.15
C PHE A 2 1.27 18.14 17.20
N HIS A 3 1.35 17.18 16.28
CA HIS A 3 0.20 16.78 15.47
C HIS A 3 -0.44 15.55 16.13
N SER A 4 -1.73 15.63 16.45
CA SER A 4 -2.47 14.53 17.09
C SER A 4 -3.83 14.37 16.44
N SER A 5 -4.11 13.16 15.95
CA SER A 5 -5.43 12.75 15.46
C SER A 5 -6.46 12.61 16.59
N ARG A 6 -6.06 12.69 17.86
CA ARG A 6 -6.98 12.57 19.01
C ARG A 6 -7.52 13.90 19.53
N HIS A 7 -6.96 15.04 19.10
CA HIS A 7 -7.27 16.35 19.67
C HIS A 7 -7.72 17.42 18.69
N HIS A 8 -7.61 17.18 17.38
CA HIS A 8 -8.36 17.97 16.40
C HIS A 8 -9.68 17.26 16.11
N GLY A 9 -10.75 18.01 15.81
CA GLY A 9 -12.12 17.52 15.64
C GLY A 9 -12.32 16.39 14.62
N ASP A 10 -11.28 16.00 13.88
CA ASP A 10 -11.22 14.81 13.04
C ASP A 10 -10.80 13.57 13.86
N LYS A 11 -11.77 12.94 14.53
CA LYS A 11 -11.60 11.65 15.22
C LYS A 11 -11.49 10.45 14.27
N ASN A 12 -11.21 10.68 13.00
CA ASN A 12 -11.23 9.64 11.99
C ASN A 12 -9.85 8.97 11.91
N PRO A 13 -9.77 7.64 12.03
CA PRO A 13 -8.52 6.92 11.78
C PRO A 13 -8.07 7.16 10.34
N VAL A 14 -6.76 7.21 10.15
CA VAL A 14 -6.15 7.35 8.82
C VAL A 14 -5.86 5.96 8.29
N TRP A 15 -6.32 5.67 7.08
CA TRP A 15 -5.95 4.48 6.33
C TRP A 15 -4.63 4.72 5.60
N PHE A 16 -3.76 3.72 5.64
CA PHE A 16 -2.50 3.70 4.90
C PHE A 16 -2.08 2.24 4.70
N THR A 17 -1.23 2.03 3.70
CA THR A 17 -0.67 0.74 3.34
C THR A 17 0.77 0.67 3.81
N LEU A 18 1.10 -0.38 4.56
CA LEU A 18 2.47 -0.62 5.02
C LEU A 18 3.29 -1.35 3.97
N GLY A 19 4.54 -0.92 3.80
CA GLY A 19 5.53 -1.63 2.98
C GLY A 19 5.68 -1.11 1.55
N ILE A 20 4.81 -0.20 1.11
CA ILE A 20 4.86 0.40 -0.24
C ILE A 20 5.40 1.83 -0.28
N ARG A 21 6.03 2.31 0.82
CA ARG A 21 6.53 3.70 0.93
C ARG A 21 5.46 4.79 0.76
N GLU A 22 4.20 4.45 1.03
CA GLU A 22 3.11 5.44 1.09
C GLU A 22 3.30 6.40 2.27
N VAL A 23 3.86 5.88 3.38
CA VAL A 23 4.18 6.63 4.58
C VAL A 23 5.69 6.85 4.72
N ILE A 24 6.10 7.67 5.70
CA ILE A 24 7.52 7.87 5.97
C ILE A 24 8.22 6.53 6.26
N LYS A 25 9.48 6.39 5.83
CA LYS A 25 10.26 5.15 5.96
C LYS A 25 10.31 4.61 7.40
N GLY A 26 10.26 5.49 8.39
CA GLY A 26 10.21 5.12 9.81
C GLY A 26 8.92 4.41 10.22
N TRP A 27 7.79 4.73 9.60
CA TRP A 27 6.52 4.06 9.84
C TRP A 27 6.50 2.69 9.18
N ASP A 28 6.91 2.60 7.91
CA ASP A 28 7.03 1.31 7.20
C ASP A 28 7.84 0.30 8.00
N LYS A 29 8.95 0.73 8.60
CA LYS A 29 9.78 -0.14 9.45
C LYS A 29 9.22 -0.34 10.86
N GLY A 30 8.71 0.73 11.46
CA GLY A 30 8.35 0.74 12.89
C GLY A 30 7.00 0.09 13.19
N LEU A 31 6.10 0.00 12.21
CA LEU A 31 4.75 -0.56 12.35
C LEU A 31 4.65 -2.01 11.87
N GLN A 32 5.70 -2.55 11.26
CA GLN A 32 5.76 -3.97 10.92
C GLN A 32 5.53 -4.85 12.15
N GLY A 33 4.72 -5.90 11.96
CA GLY A 33 4.38 -6.87 12.99
C GLY A 33 3.46 -6.35 14.10
N MET A 34 2.81 -5.18 13.94
CA MET A 34 1.77 -4.74 14.87
C MET A 34 0.46 -5.53 14.71
N CYS A 35 -0.27 -5.71 15.81
CA CYS A 35 -1.62 -6.25 15.79
C CYS A 35 -2.69 -5.14 15.90
N ALA A 36 -3.91 -5.43 15.42
CA ALA A 36 -5.06 -4.55 15.67
C ALA A 36 -5.30 -4.39 17.18
N GLY A 37 -5.51 -3.15 17.63
CA GLY A 37 -5.59 -2.74 19.03
C GLY A 37 -4.24 -2.40 19.68
N GLU A 38 -3.11 -2.67 19.02
CA GLU A 38 -1.79 -2.38 19.58
C GLU A 38 -1.47 -0.87 19.53
N LYS A 39 -0.80 -0.37 20.58
CA LYS A 39 -0.24 0.97 20.66
C LYS A 39 1.27 0.92 20.65
N ARG A 40 1.91 1.72 19.80
CA ARG A 40 3.37 1.79 19.70
C ARG A 40 3.85 3.22 19.62
N LYS A 41 4.92 3.50 20.37
CA LYS A 41 5.64 4.77 20.31
C LYS A 41 6.85 4.62 19.41
N LEU A 42 6.93 5.43 18.36
CA LEU A 42 8.05 5.43 17.40
C LEU A 42 8.84 6.72 17.53
N THR A 43 10.16 6.60 17.71
CA THR A 43 11.11 7.70 17.57
C THR A 43 11.81 7.56 16.22
N VAL A 44 11.48 8.46 15.29
CA VAL A 44 11.94 8.40 13.90
C VAL A 44 12.98 9.50 13.67
N PRO A 45 14.25 9.15 13.39
CA PRO A 45 15.27 10.14 13.06
C PRO A 45 14.98 10.81 11.70
N PRO A 46 15.54 11.99 11.41
CA PRO A 46 15.24 12.75 10.19
C PRO A 46 15.48 11.96 8.90
N ALA A 47 16.51 11.12 8.86
CA ALA A 47 16.83 10.26 7.71
C ALA A 47 15.72 9.25 7.35
N LEU A 48 14.83 8.92 8.29
CA LEU A 48 13.68 8.03 8.11
C LEU A 48 12.35 8.80 8.13
N ALA A 49 12.39 10.13 8.25
CA ALA A 49 11.25 11.04 8.23
C ALA A 49 11.34 11.98 7.00
N TYR A 50 11.43 13.30 7.22
CA TYR A 50 11.42 14.32 6.16
C TYR A 50 12.81 14.92 5.85
N GLY A 51 13.88 14.35 6.40
CA GLY A 51 15.27 14.69 6.07
C GLY A 51 15.62 16.18 6.20
N LYS A 52 16.52 16.63 5.32
CA LYS A 52 17.07 17.99 5.27
C LYS A 52 16.08 19.05 4.81
N GLU A 53 15.00 18.64 4.17
CA GLU A 53 14.03 19.57 3.58
C GLU A 53 12.90 19.89 4.58
N GLY A 54 12.58 18.95 5.47
CA GLY A 54 11.41 19.06 6.33
C GLY A 54 10.11 18.94 5.54
N LYS A 55 8.98 19.26 6.19
CA LYS A 55 7.67 19.26 5.51
C LYS A 55 6.68 20.14 6.27
N GLY A 56 6.14 21.16 5.59
CA GLY A 56 5.14 22.06 6.18
C GLY A 56 5.64 22.71 7.47
N LYS A 57 5.07 22.30 8.61
CA LYS A 57 5.46 22.81 9.95
C LYS A 57 6.63 22.07 10.59
N ILE A 58 7.15 21.03 9.94
CA ILE A 58 8.26 20.22 10.44
C ILE A 58 9.56 20.78 9.86
N PRO A 59 10.47 21.31 10.70
CA PRO A 59 11.74 21.83 10.24
C PRO A 59 12.65 20.75 9.63
N PRO A 60 13.61 21.15 8.80
CA PRO A 60 14.78 20.34 8.43
C PRO A 60 15.40 19.59 9.61
N GLU A 61 15.90 18.38 9.36
CA GLU A 61 16.68 17.57 10.32
C GLU A 61 15.96 17.28 11.66
N SER A 62 14.63 17.34 11.66
CA SER A 62 13.83 17.05 12.86
C SER A 62 13.67 15.55 13.10
N SER A 63 13.93 15.12 14.33
CA SER A 63 13.49 13.81 14.82
C SER A 63 12.02 13.87 15.25
N LEU A 64 11.23 12.89 14.87
CA LEU A 64 9.80 12.84 15.16
C LEU A 64 9.48 11.76 16.16
N ILE A 65 8.54 12.04 17.06
CA ILE A 65 8.02 11.07 18.02
C ILE A 65 6.53 10.90 17.73
N PHE A 66 6.11 9.67 17.47
CA PHE A 66 4.73 9.31 17.18
C PHE A 66 4.21 8.34 18.23
N ASP A 67 2.96 8.54 18.66
CA ASP A 67 2.18 7.57 19.43
C ASP A 67 1.05 7.05 18.53
N ILE A 68 1.17 5.82 18.06
CA ILE A 68 0.29 5.22 17.04
C ILE A 68 -0.54 4.12 17.68
N GLU A 69 -1.82 4.04 17.33
CA GLU A 69 -2.73 2.94 17.68
C GLU A 69 -3.29 2.36 16.38
N ILE A 70 -3.12 1.06 16.18
CA ILE A 70 -3.73 0.38 15.03
C ILE A 70 -5.16 0.02 15.41
N MET A 71 -6.14 0.58 14.71
CA MET A 71 -7.55 0.30 14.99
C MET A 71 -8.03 -0.97 14.30
N GLU A 72 -7.63 -1.14 13.04
CA GLU A 72 -8.04 -2.25 12.17
C GLU A 72 -6.89 -2.59 11.22
N ILE A 73 -6.72 -3.88 10.91
CA ILE A 73 -5.81 -4.37 9.87
C ILE A 73 -6.67 -5.12 8.87
N ARG A 74 -6.63 -4.68 7.62
CA ARG A 74 -7.30 -5.37 6.50
C ARG A 74 -6.26 -6.03 5.63
N ASN A 75 -6.19 -7.35 5.70
CA ASN A 75 -5.50 -8.15 4.71
C ASN A 75 -6.50 -8.42 3.59
N GLY A 76 -6.62 -7.47 2.65
CA GLY A 76 -7.40 -7.71 1.44
C GLY A 76 -6.71 -8.76 0.56
N PRO A 77 -7.43 -9.39 -0.39
CA PRO A 77 -6.80 -10.14 -1.49
C PRO A 77 -5.85 -9.26 -2.34
N ARG A 78 -5.92 -7.94 -2.12
CA ARG A 78 -5.02 -6.91 -2.63
C ARG A 78 -4.01 -6.49 -1.55
N SER A 79 -3.35 -7.46 -0.92
CA SER A 79 -2.32 -7.18 0.09
C SER A 79 -0.99 -6.79 -0.56
N HIS A 80 -0.10 -6.13 0.19
CA HIS A 80 1.27 -5.90 -0.24
C HIS A 80 2.00 -7.21 -0.61
N GLU A 81 1.76 -8.28 0.16
CA GLU A 81 2.33 -9.61 -0.13
C GLU A 81 1.85 -10.10 -1.50
N SER A 82 0.56 -9.97 -1.80
CA SER A 82 0.00 -10.31 -3.11
C SER A 82 0.58 -9.46 -4.24
N PHE A 83 0.77 -8.16 -4.00
CA PHE A 83 1.37 -7.25 -4.98
C PHE A 83 2.83 -7.63 -5.28
N GLN A 84 3.62 -7.92 -4.24
CA GLN A 84 5.01 -8.36 -4.39
C GLN A 84 5.14 -9.75 -5.04
N GLU A 85 4.17 -10.65 -4.82
CA GLU A 85 4.16 -11.93 -5.53
C GLU A 85 3.87 -11.77 -7.03
N MET A 86 3.14 -10.72 -7.40
CA MET A 86 2.79 -10.40 -8.78
C MET A 86 3.86 -9.57 -9.51
N ASP A 87 4.51 -8.63 -8.82
CA ASP A 87 5.58 -7.77 -9.32
C ASP A 87 6.89 -8.59 -9.46
N LEU A 88 7.10 -9.19 -10.63
CA LEU A 88 8.20 -10.12 -10.85
C LEU A 88 9.54 -9.41 -11.10
N ASN A 89 9.51 -8.11 -11.40
CA ASN A 89 10.67 -7.32 -11.74
C ASN A 89 11.03 -6.26 -10.67
N ASP A 90 10.28 -6.21 -9.57
CA ASP A 90 10.43 -5.30 -8.43
C ASP A 90 10.40 -3.80 -8.84
N ASP A 91 9.62 -3.45 -9.87
CA ASP A 91 9.50 -2.07 -10.36
C ASP A 91 8.31 -1.29 -9.76
N TRP A 92 7.59 -1.92 -8.83
CA TRP A 92 6.44 -1.39 -8.08
C TRP A 92 5.22 -1.03 -8.92
N LYS A 93 5.09 -1.64 -10.10
CA LYS A 93 3.92 -1.53 -10.96
C LYS A 93 3.64 -2.89 -11.58
N LEU A 94 2.36 -3.20 -11.80
CA LEU A 94 1.97 -4.46 -12.39
C LEU A 94 1.74 -4.26 -13.88
N SER A 95 2.51 -4.97 -14.70
CA SER A 95 2.26 -5.09 -16.13
C SER A 95 1.18 -6.12 -16.43
N ARG A 96 0.56 -6.02 -17.62
CA ARG A 96 -0.41 -7.02 -18.09
C ARG A 96 0.15 -8.44 -18.09
N SER A 97 1.44 -8.58 -18.39
CA SER A 97 2.14 -9.86 -18.39
C SER A 97 2.24 -10.46 -16.99
N GLU A 98 2.55 -9.65 -15.99
CA GLU A 98 2.63 -10.07 -14.58
C GLU A 98 1.28 -10.49 -14.02
N VAL A 99 0.24 -9.69 -14.30
CA VAL A 99 -1.13 -10.04 -13.92
C VAL A 99 -1.59 -11.32 -14.62
N LYS A 100 -1.27 -11.49 -15.91
CA LYS A 100 -1.58 -12.72 -16.68
C LYS A 100 -0.87 -13.94 -16.09
N GLU A 101 0.40 -13.81 -15.75
CA GLU A 101 1.22 -14.87 -15.16
C GLU A 101 0.69 -15.29 -13.78
N TYR A 102 0.31 -14.31 -12.95
CA TYR A 102 -0.31 -14.57 -11.66
C TYR A 102 -1.65 -15.30 -11.78
N LEU A 103 -2.56 -14.82 -12.64
CA LEU A 103 -3.85 -15.47 -12.88
C LEU A 103 -3.67 -16.90 -13.40
N ARG A 104 -2.71 -17.14 -14.30
CA ARG A 104 -2.40 -18.50 -14.75
C ARG A 104 -2.00 -19.40 -13.58
N LYS A 105 -1.06 -18.97 -12.74
CA LYS A 105 -0.58 -19.73 -11.58
C LYS A 105 -1.69 -20.02 -10.57
N GLU A 106 -2.54 -19.04 -10.29
CA GLU A 106 -3.67 -19.20 -9.36
C GLU A 106 -4.72 -20.18 -9.91
N PHE A 107 -5.04 -20.12 -11.20
CA PHE A 107 -5.98 -21.07 -11.82
C PHE A 107 -5.44 -22.50 -11.83
N GLU A 108 -4.15 -22.67 -12.14
CA GLU A 108 -3.46 -23.98 -12.06
C GLU A 108 -3.46 -24.53 -10.63
N ARG A 109 -3.17 -23.67 -9.64
CA ARG A 109 -3.19 -24.02 -8.21
C ARG A 109 -4.57 -24.51 -7.75
N HIS A 110 -5.63 -23.93 -8.30
CA HIS A 110 -7.01 -24.30 -7.99
C HIS A 110 -7.61 -25.38 -8.92
N GLY A 111 -6.84 -25.92 -9.86
CA GLY A 111 -7.25 -27.03 -10.73
C GLY A 111 -8.21 -26.64 -11.86
N TYR A 112 -8.27 -25.37 -12.23
CA TYR A 112 -9.02 -24.91 -13.40
C TYR A 112 -8.20 -25.15 -14.67
N ALA A 113 -8.86 -25.56 -15.76
CA ALA A 113 -8.20 -25.77 -17.03
C ALA A 113 -7.71 -24.43 -17.62
N PRO A 114 -6.43 -24.32 -18.05
CA PRO A 114 -5.91 -23.10 -18.64
C PRO A 114 -6.63 -22.86 -19.97
N ASN A 115 -7.54 -21.88 -19.98
CA ASN A 115 -8.20 -21.43 -21.19
C ASN A 115 -7.74 -19.99 -21.46
N ASP A 116 -6.67 -19.85 -22.26
CA ASP A 116 -5.93 -18.59 -22.45
C ASP A 116 -6.81 -17.40 -22.82
N THR A 117 -7.87 -17.62 -23.59
CA THR A 117 -8.83 -16.60 -23.99
C THR A 117 -9.60 -16.00 -22.82
N HIS A 118 -9.90 -16.77 -21.78
CA HIS A 118 -10.58 -16.25 -20.59
C HIS A 118 -9.63 -15.41 -19.73
N HIS A 119 -8.35 -15.78 -19.67
CA HIS A 119 -7.36 -15.05 -18.89
C HIS A 119 -7.06 -13.69 -19.52
N GLU A 120 -6.96 -13.61 -20.85
CA GLU A 120 -6.75 -12.33 -21.54
C GLU A 120 -7.90 -11.36 -21.30
N VAL A 121 -9.16 -11.83 -21.40
CA VAL A 121 -10.33 -10.98 -21.13
C VAL A 121 -10.33 -10.49 -19.68
N MET A 122 -10.01 -11.35 -18.71
CA MET A 122 -9.92 -10.94 -17.30
C MET A 122 -8.83 -9.89 -17.07
N VAL A 123 -7.66 -10.04 -17.70
CA VAL A 123 -6.59 -9.03 -17.59
C VAL A 123 -7.05 -7.69 -18.16
N GLU A 124 -7.67 -7.68 -19.34
CA GLU A 124 -8.18 -6.42 -19.92
C GLU A 124 -9.25 -5.76 -19.04
N ASP A 125 -10.19 -6.55 -18.50
CA ASP A 125 -11.23 -6.06 -17.58
C ASP A 125 -10.65 -5.50 -16.27
N ILE A 126 -9.54 -6.07 -15.79
CA ILE A 126 -8.82 -5.55 -14.62
C ILE A 126 -8.18 -4.21 -14.97
N PHE A 127 -7.40 -4.13 -16.04
CA PHE A 127 -6.72 -2.89 -16.41
C PHE A 127 -7.72 -1.77 -16.73
N GLN A 128 -8.83 -2.05 -17.42
CA GLN A 128 -9.87 -1.04 -17.67
C GLN A 128 -10.51 -0.46 -16.40
N LYS A 129 -10.44 -1.17 -15.27
CA LYS A 129 -11.03 -0.74 -14.00
C LYS A 129 -10.02 -0.16 -13.03
N GLU A 130 -8.77 -0.64 -13.05
CA GLU A 130 -7.77 -0.28 -12.06
C GLU A 130 -6.70 0.69 -12.59
N ASP A 131 -6.45 0.77 -13.90
CA ASP A 131 -5.51 1.72 -14.52
C ASP A 131 -6.20 3.11 -14.61
N GLU A 132 -6.10 3.90 -13.52
CA GLU A 132 -6.78 5.20 -13.42
C GLU A 132 -6.09 6.26 -14.28
N ASP A 133 -4.76 6.21 -14.38
CA ASP A 133 -3.98 7.19 -15.13
C ASP A 133 -3.74 6.80 -16.61
N ASN A 134 -4.19 5.61 -17.02
CA ASN A 134 -4.09 5.05 -18.36
C ASN A 134 -2.65 4.93 -18.87
N ASP A 135 -1.70 4.68 -17.96
CA ASP A 135 -0.30 4.48 -18.32
C ASP A 135 0.01 3.05 -18.80
N GLY A 136 -0.98 2.14 -18.70
CA GLY A 136 -0.88 0.74 -19.11
C GLY A 136 -0.30 -0.18 -18.05
N TYR A 137 -0.11 0.31 -16.83
CA TYR A 137 0.32 -0.41 -15.64
C TYR A 137 -0.70 -0.23 -14.51
N ILE A 138 -0.63 -1.10 -13.50
CA ILE A 138 -1.37 -0.88 -12.25
C ILE A 138 -0.33 -0.63 -11.17
N SER A 139 -0.19 0.62 -10.76
CA SER A 139 0.71 1.01 -9.69
C SER A 139 0.26 0.41 -8.34
N SER A 140 1.18 0.31 -7.39
CA SER A 140 0.85 -0.08 -6.00
C SER A 140 -0.26 0.78 -5.38
N ARG A 141 -0.39 2.04 -5.81
CA ARG A 141 -1.43 2.96 -5.35
C ARG A 141 -2.79 2.60 -5.92
N GLU A 142 -2.89 2.42 -7.23
CA GLU A 142 -4.12 1.99 -7.92
C GLU A 142 -4.60 0.61 -7.46
N PHE A 143 -3.65 -0.31 -7.25
CA PHE A 143 -3.97 -1.64 -6.73
C PHE A 143 -4.62 -1.59 -5.34
N THR A 144 -4.21 -0.65 -4.49
CA THR A 144 -4.62 -0.62 -3.08
C THR A 144 -5.79 0.31 -2.81
N TYR A 145 -5.83 1.48 -3.46
CA TYR A 145 -6.89 2.47 -3.29
C TYR A 145 -8.02 2.23 -4.28
N LYS A 146 -9.17 1.75 -3.78
CA LYS A 146 -10.45 2.03 -4.45
C LYS A 146 -10.90 3.39 -3.98
N HIS A 147 -11.21 4.30 -4.91
CA HIS A 147 -12.17 5.35 -4.61
C HIS A 147 -13.52 4.66 -4.31
N ASP A 148 -13.77 4.35 -3.04
CA ASP A 148 -15.15 4.23 -2.56
C ASP A 148 -15.73 5.65 -2.68
N GLU A 149 -16.31 5.96 -3.84
CA GLU A 149 -17.16 7.14 -3.99
C GLU A 149 -18.31 7.01 -2.97
N LEU A 150 -18.30 7.92 -1.99
CA LEU A 150 -19.39 8.17 -1.04
C LEU A 150 -20.66 8.63 -1.75
#